data_AF-J4UL06-F1
#
_entry.id   AF-J4UL06-F1
#
_cell.length_a   1.000
_cell.length_b   1.000
_cell.length_c   1.000
_cell.angle_alpha   90.00
_cell.angle_beta   90.00
_cell.angle_gamma   90.00
#
_symmetry.space_group_name_H-M   'P 1'
#
loop_
_entity.id
_entity.type
_entity.pdbx_description
1 polymer ?
#
loop_
_entity_poly.entity_id
_entity_poly.type
_entity_poly.pdbx_seq_one_letter_code
_entity_poly.pdbx_strand_id
1 'polypeptide(L)'
;MNILTNVMMIALPTPMVQKLKLGKHDKAMLFGLFLLGGFVTITSILRTTSVQHPLKNRMDITFDFITRGIWTLIEANLGTIIPCLVVLRQELVVVSPRSLRKSRAAQPGRDDEKGFAFCSPGGIGHAIATEFQKNGYHVIATARRAEVLEELRKTGMSVVSLDVCDKASIQRCKEEVAQITAGKLDILVNNAGVNHTIPATDIDIDDVKQTFNANVFGPMLMCQAFVPLLIPARGLIINISSVSAIVPYLFASVYSSTKAALDGYSRTLRLELKPFNVRVMVAMTGTVKSNITSHFVRELPSSSLYQPVRDMYDERIHFSQKNSPMDADVYAKKLVAAALKGEGWFGGLFGRTPDWFWAGGLANVAWFGQTFFPRRFAEFLTSITFKISKMAYIIAEARAKRN
;
A
#
# COMPACT_ATOMS: atom_id res chain seq x y z
N MET A 1 16.04 6.62 -17.80
CA MET A 1 15.17 7.22 -18.83
C MET A 1 13.86 7.58 -18.15
N ASN A 2 13.75 8.82 -17.68
CA ASN A 2 12.61 9.32 -16.91
C ASN A 2 11.55 9.88 -17.87
N ILE A 3 10.55 9.07 -18.22
CA ILE A 3 9.32 9.61 -18.81
C ILE A 3 8.31 9.75 -17.66
N LEU A 4 8.51 10.80 -16.86
CA LEU A 4 7.52 11.30 -15.91
C LEU A 4 6.66 12.33 -16.64
N THR A 5 5.74 11.87 -17.49
CA THR A 5 4.74 12.76 -18.09
C THR A 5 3.42 12.60 -17.33
N ASN A 6 3.19 13.49 -16.37
CA ASN A 6 1.85 13.72 -15.83
C ASN A 6 1.01 14.43 -16.90
N VAL A 7 -0.04 13.77 -17.40
CA VAL A 7 -0.99 14.39 -18.34
C VAL A 7 -2.01 15.18 -17.54
N MET A 8 -1.91 16.51 -17.59
CA MET A 8 -2.90 17.42 -17.01
C MET A 8 -4.05 17.59 -18.02
N MET A 9 -5.19 16.94 -17.79
CA MET A 9 -6.38 17.10 -18.65
C MET A 9 -7.16 18.35 -18.25
N ILE A 10 -7.14 19.38 -19.10
CA ILE A 10 -8.14 20.45 -19.07
C ILE A 10 -9.39 19.91 -19.77
N ALA A 11 -10.44 19.60 -19.01
CA ALA A 11 -11.73 19.27 -19.57
C ALA A 11 -12.32 20.54 -20.22
N LEU A 12 -12.34 20.60 -21.56
CA LEU A 12 -13.04 21.65 -22.28
C LEU A 12 -14.55 21.47 -22.05
N PRO A 13 -15.27 22.48 -21.52
CA PRO A 13 -16.71 22.40 -21.40
C PRO A 13 -17.35 22.25 -22.79
N THR A 14 -18.31 21.33 -22.92
CA THR A 14 -19.28 21.14 -24.02
C THR A 14 -19.58 22.39 -24.88
N PRO A 15 -19.87 23.59 -24.31
CA PRO A 15 -20.13 24.79 -25.10
C PRO A 15 -18.93 25.35 -25.89
N MET A 16 -17.68 25.05 -25.53
CA MET A 16 -16.49 25.46 -26.30
C MET A 16 -16.33 24.65 -27.60
N VAL A 17 -16.73 23.37 -27.60
CA VAL A 17 -16.72 22.52 -28.80
C VAL A 17 -17.68 23.05 -29.87
N GLN A 18 -18.81 23.63 -29.44
CA GLN A 18 -19.79 24.24 -30.36
C GLN A 18 -19.24 25.48 -31.07
N LYS A 19 -18.33 26.23 -30.42
CA LYS A 19 -17.67 27.42 -30.98
C LYS A 19 -16.56 27.10 -32.00
N LEU A 20 -16.13 25.84 -32.10
CA LEU A 20 -15.18 25.40 -33.12
C LEU A 20 -15.83 25.54 -34.52
N LYS A 21 -15.11 26.08 -35.50
CA LYS A 21 -15.58 26.21 -36.89
C LYS A 21 -15.46 24.88 -37.67
N LEU A 22 -16.00 23.80 -37.09
CA LEU A 22 -16.03 22.46 -37.69
C LEU A 22 -17.42 22.14 -38.26
N GLY A 23 -17.47 21.21 -39.21
CA GLY A 23 -18.73 20.69 -39.77
C GLY A 23 -19.60 19.99 -38.72
N LYS A 24 -20.92 19.91 -38.96
CA LYS A 24 -21.88 19.30 -38.02
C LYS A 24 -21.58 17.83 -37.74
N HIS A 25 -21.11 17.09 -38.75
CA HIS A 25 -20.71 15.69 -38.63
C HIS A 25 -19.47 15.51 -37.73
N ASP A 26 -18.46 16.35 -37.90
CA ASP A 26 -17.20 16.27 -37.13
C ASP A 26 -17.41 16.65 -35.66
N LYS A 27 -18.30 17.61 -35.39
CA LYS A 27 -18.73 17.96 -34.03
C LYS A 27 -19.44 16.79 -33.33
N ALA A 28 -20.30 16.07 -34.06
CA ALA A 28 -21.00 14.90 -33.52
C ALA A 28 -20.04 13.74 -33.23
N MET A 29 -19.06 13.48 -34.10
CA MET A 29 -17.98 12.52 -33.85
C MET A 29 -17.15 12.89 -32.61
N LEU A 30 -16.74 14.16 -32.48
CA LEU A 30 -15.95 14.63 -31.34
C LEU A 30 -16.70 14.40 -30.02
N PHE A 31 -18.01 14.63 -30.01
CA PHE A 31 -18.89 14.37 -28.87
C PHE A 31 -19.03 12.88 -28.53
N GLY A 32 -19.25 12.03 -29.54
CA GLY A 32 -19.36 10.58 -29.35
C GLY A 32 -18.07 9.96 -28.81
N LEU A 33 -16.92 10.46 -29.23
CA LEU A 33 -15.60 10.02 -28.76
C LEU A 33 -15.25 10.48 -27.34
N PHE A 34 -15.70 11.67 -26.95
CA PHE A 34 -15.62 12.13 -25.57
C PHE A 34 -16.45 11.26 -24.62
N LEU A 35 -17.63 10.80 -25.06
CA LEU A 35 -18.50 9.90 -24.30
C LEU A 35 -17.94 8.48 -24.17
N LEU A 36 -17.15 8.01 -25.15
CA LEU A 36 -16.53 6.68 -25.17
C LEU A 36 -15.14 6.61 -24.52
N GLY A 37 -14.65 7.71 -23.91
CA GLY A 37 -13.40 7.71 -23.14
C GLY A 37 -12.10 7.66 -23.98
N GLY A 38 -12.14 8.13 -25.23
CA GLY A 38 -11.02 8.02 -26.17
C GLY A 38 -10.17 9.28 -26.30
N PHE A 39 -9.38 9.64 -25.28
CA PHE A 39 -8.43 10.76 -25.40
C PHE A 39 -7.33 10.49 -26.44
N VAL A 40 -6.98 9.22 -26.65
CA VAL A 40 -5.98 8.77 -27.64
C VAL A 40 -6.50 8.86 -29.09
N THR A 41 -7.82 8.81 -29.27
CA THR A 41 -8.43 8.75 -30.61
C THR A 41 -8.72 10.15 -31.16
N ILE A 42 -8.95 11.14 -30.29
CA ILE A 42 -9.19 12.55 -30.65
C ILE A 42 -7.96 13.16 -31.34
N THR A 43 -6.75 12.88 -30.85
CA THR A 43 -5.49 13.33 -31.47
C THR A 43 -5.25 12.72 -32.85
N SER A 44 -5.69 11.48 -33.09
CA SER A 44 -5.57 10.83 -34.39
C SER A 44 -6.56 11.38 -35.43
N ILE A 45 -7.80 11.71 -35.04
CA ILE A 45 -8.84 12.18 -35.97
C ILE A 45 -8.65 13.65 -36.36
N LEU A 46 -8.24 14.51 -35.42
CA LEU A 46 -7.89 15.90 -35.72
C LEU A 46 -6.70 15.98 -36.69
N ARG A 47 -5.83 14.96 -36.69
CA ARG A 47 -4.71 14.83 -37.62
C ARG A 47 -5.15 14.38 -39.01
N THR A 48 -6.12 13.48 -39.15
CA THR A 48 -6.64 13.08 -40.48
C THR A 48 -7.45 14.19 -41.15
N THR A 49 -8.22 14.96 -40.37
CA THR A 49 -8.93 16.14 -40.91
C THR A 49 -7.98 17.29 -41.23
N SER A 50 -6.91 17.50 -40.45
CA SER A 50 -5.89 18.51 -40.77
C SER A 50 -4.95 18.13 -41.90
N VAL A 51 -4.85 16.84 -42.26
CA VAL A 51 -4.08 16.33 -43.43
C VAL A 51 -4.92 16.34 -44.72
N GLN A 52 -6.26 16.33 -44.63
CA GLN A 52 -7.12 16.48 -45.81
C GLN A 52 -7.35 17.94 -46.24
N HIS A 53 -7.34 18.89 -45.30
CA HIS A 53 -7.50 20.32 -45.59
C HIS A 53 -6.27 21.16 -46.03
N PRO A 54 -4.98 20.74 -45.93
CA PRO A 54 -3.84 21.58 -46.27
C PRO A 54 -3.58 21.59 -47.79
N LEU A 55 -4.17 20.66 -48.55
CA LEU A 55 -4.12 20.68 -50.01
C LEU A 55 -4.99 21.79 -50.63
N LYS A 56 -5.83 22.48 -49.83
CA LYS A 56 -6.74 23.52 -50.34
C LYS A 56 -6.50 24.94 -49.80
N ASN A 57 -5.58 25.16 -48.87
CA ASN A 57 -5.25 26.50 -48.38
C ASN A 57 -3.76 26.62 -48.06
N ARG A 58 -3.00 27.35 -48.89
CA ARG A 58 -1.55 27.60 -48.74
C ARG A 58 -1.21 28.69 -47.70
N MET A 59 -2.01 28.89 -46.66
CA MET A 59 -1.82 29.93 -45.64
C MET A 59 -2.32 29.43 -44.28
N ASP A 60 -1.66 28.43 -43.70
CA ASP A 60 -1.86 28.09 -42.29
C ASP A 60 -0.51 27.72 -41.67
N ILE A 61 -0.01 28.59 -40.78
CA ILE A 61 1.28 28.46 -40.06
C ILE A 61 1.08 28.04 -38.60
N THR A 62 -0.08 27.48 -38.24
CA THR A 62 -0.44 27.28 -36.83
C THR A 62 0.34 26.12 -36.15
N PHE A 63 1.02 25.24 -36.88
CA PHE A 63 1.65 24.05 -36.27
C PHE A 63 2.98 23.62 -36.90
N ASP A 64 4.02 24.45 -36.76
CA ASP A 64 5.41 24.07 -37.08
C ASP A 64 6.17 23.43 -35.90
N PHE A 65 5.48 22.90 -34.89
CA PHE A 65 6.14 22.35 -33.69
C PHE A 65 6.22 20.81 -33.62
N ILE A 66 5.68 20.07 -34.59
CA ILE A 66 5.58 18.59 -34.48
C ILE A 66 6.13 17.90 -35.73
N THR A 67 7.41 18.12 -36.00
CA THR A 67 8.15 17.37 -37.05
C THR A 67 9.15 16.38 -36.44
N ARG A 68 8.83 15.77 -35.27
CA ARG A 68 9.60 14.65 -34.68
C ARG A 68 8.79 13.54 -34.02
N GLY A 69 7.45 13.61 -34.00
CA GLY A 69 6.61 12.67 -33.25
C GLY A 69 6.23 11.36 -33.97
N ILE A 70 6.67 11.14 -35.22
CA ILE A 70 6.17 10.02 -36.04
C ILE A 70 7.01 8.74 -35.90
N TRP A 71 8.27 8.83 -35.46
CA TRP A 71 9.07 7.62 -35.21
C TRP A 71 8.69 6.91 -33.90
N THR A 72 8.18 7.64 -32.91
CA THR A 72 7.96 7.10 -31.56
C THR A 72 6.68 6.27 -31.42
N LEU A 73 5.70 6.44 -32.31
CA LEU A 73 4.39 5.77 -32.21
C LEU A 73 4.37 4.39 -32.90
N ILE A 74 5.29 4.14 -33.83
CA ILE A 74 5.41 2.87 -34.54
C ILE A 74 6.18 1.84 -33.69
N GLU A 75 7.19 2.26 -32.92
CA GLU A 75 7.89 1.37 -31.96
C GLU A 75 7.00 0.92 -30.80
N ALA A 76 6.16 1.80 -30.26
CA ALA A 76 5.34 1.51 -29.08
C ALA A 76 4.31 0.38 -29.31
N ASN A 77 3.79 0.24 -30.53
CA ASN A 77 2.77 -0.76 -30.82
C ASN A 77 3.36 -2.12 -31.27
N LEU A 78 4.52 -2.13 -31.93
CA LEU A 78 5.21 -3.38 -32.33
C LEU A 78 5.82 -4.13 -31.13
N GLY A 79 6.36 -3.41 -30.14
CA GLY A 79 6.95 -4.00 -28.93
C GLY A 79 5.95 -4.69 -27.99
N THR A 80 4.65 -4.39 -28.13
CA THR A 80 3.58 -4.99 -27.30
C THR A 80 3.00 -6.27 -27.93
N ILE A 81 3.01 -6.36 -29.26
CA ILE A 81 2.43 -7.49 -30.00
C ILE A 81 3.37 -8.71 -30.03
N ILE A 82 4.68 -8.48 -30.10
CA ILE A 82 5.69 -9.56 -30.22
C ILE A 82 5.81 -10.42 -28.94
N PRO A 83 5.83 -9.87 -27.70
CA PRO A 83 5.90 -10.68 -26.48
C PRO A 83 4.63 -11.51 -26.25
N CYS A 84 3.47 -11.00 -26.65
CA CYS A 84 2.20 -11.72 -26.56
C CYS A 84 2.18 -12.98 -27.44
N LEU A 85 2.94 -13.01 -28.54
CA LEU A 85 3.07 -14.18 -29.40
C LEU A 85 4.08 -15.22 -28.86
N VAL A 86 5.04 -14.82 -28.02
CA VAL A 86 6.02 -15.72 -27.38
C VAL A 86 5.41 -16.45 -26.17
N VAL A 87 4.52 -15.79 -25.42
CA VAL A 87 3.83 -16.37 -24.25
C VAL A 87 2.78 -17.43 -24.64
N LEU A 88 2.28 -17.41 -25.87
CA LEU A 88 1.29 -18.37 -26.38
C LEU A 88 1.92 -19.68 -26.90
N ARG A 89 3.25 -19.88 -26.79
CA ARG A 89 3.97 -21.01 -27.43
C ARG A 89 4.64 -22.02 -26.50
N GLN A 90 4.35 -22.04 -25.19
CA GLN A 90 4.88 -23.08 -24.30
C GLN A 90 3.79 -23.75 -23.47
N GLU A 91 3.36 -24.91 -23.97
CA GLU A 91 2.60 -25.94 -23.26
C GLU A 91 3.56 -27.08 -22.82
N LEU A 92 3.27 -27.66 -21.64
CA LEU A 92 3.54 -29.05 -21.22
C LEU A 92 4.98 -29.51 -20.91
N VAL A 93 5.30 -29.69 -19.62
CA VAL A 93 5.91 -30.94 -19.12
C VAL A 93 5.33 -31.29 -17.74
N VAL A 94 4.61 -32.41 -17.72
CA VAL A 94 4.14 -33.17 -16.56
C VAL A 94 5.27 -34.08 -16.06
N VAL A 95 5.62 -34.08 -14.77
CA VAL A 95 6.22 -35.26 -14.09
C VAL A 95 5.88 -35.28 -12.60
N SER A 96 5.44 -36.46 -12.14
CA SER A 96 5.28 -36.94 -10.75
C SER A 96 5.36 -38.49 -10.81
N PRO A 97 5.58 -39.27 -9.73
CA PRO A 97 6.49 -39.16 -8.57
C PRO A 97 7.28 -40.48 -8.28
N ARG A 98 8.14 -40.45 -7.23
CA ARG A 98 8.60 -41.53 -6.30
C ARG A 98 10.04 -42.07 -6.42
N SER A 99 10.74 -42.09 -5.27
CA SER A 99 11.43 -43.24 -4.65
C SER A 99 12.46 -42.75 -3.61
N LEU A 100 12.11 -42.68 -2.31
CA LEU A 100 12.54 -43.60 -1.24
C LEU A 100 14.06 -43.72 -0.99
N ARG A 101 14.53 -43.17 0.15
CA ARG A 101 15.52 -43.85 1.01
C ARG A 101 15.27 -43.49 2.49
N LYS A 102 15.25 -44.55 3.31
CA LYS A 102 14.99 -44.56 4.77
C LYS A 102 16.29 -44.51 5.59
N SER A 103 16.08 -44.18 6.88
CA SER A 103 16.91 -44.42 8.09
C SER A 103 17.91 -43.31 8.44
N ARG A 104 18.15 -42.94 9.71
CA ARG A 104 17.77 -43.49 11.02
C ARG A 104 17.95 -42.38 12.09
N ALA A 105 17.36 -42.57 13.27
CA ALA A 105 17.24 -41.63 14.38
C ALA A 105 18.53 -41.34 15.18
N ALA A 106 18.59 -40.15 15.80
CA ALA A 106 19.18 -39.87 17.13
C ALA A 106 18.54 -38.58 17.72
N GLN A 107 18.20 -38.61 19.02
CA GLN A 107 17.53 -37.53 19.80
C GLN A 107 18.55 -36.55 20.46
N PRO A 108 18.18 -35.68 21.44
CA PRO A 108 17.72 -34.30 21.23
C PRO A 108 18.62 -33.26 21.95
N GLY A 109 18.63 -32.00 21.50
CA GLY A 109 19.40 -30.95 22.17
C GLY A 109 19.03 -29.52 21.77
N ARG A 110 18.23 -28.88 22.63
CA ARG A 110 18.09 -27.44 22.95
C ARG A 110 17.90 -26.44 21.79
N ASP A 111 16.62 -26.14 21.59
CA ASP A 111 15.97 -24.82 21.53
C ASP A 111 16.59 -23.76 20.60
N ASP A 112 16.02 -23.74 19.39
CA ASP A 112 16.25 -22.79 18.31
C ASP A 112 15.80 -21.35 18.66
N GLU A 113 16.73 -20.40 18.59
CA GLU A 113 16.55 -18.97 18.85
C GLU A 113 16.05 -18.18 17.61
N LYS A 114 15.05 -17.30 17.78
CA LYS A 114 14.27 -16.69 16.67
C LYS A 114 13.76 -15.25 16.95
N GLY A 115 14.36 -14.20 16.33
CA GLY A 115 14.17 -12.73 16.57
C GLY A 115 12.97 -11.97 15.93
N PHE A 116 12.74 -10.67 16.28
CA PHE A 116 11.60 -9.76 15.86
C PHE A 116 11.98 -8.23 15.77
N ALA A 117 11.06 -7.24 15.61
CA ALA A 117 11.33 -5.76 15.58
C ALA A 117 10.10 -4.78 15.80
N PHE A 118 10.37 -3.60 16.40
CA PHE A 118 9.57 -2.39 16.79
C PHE A 118 8.47 -2.43 17.89
N CYS A 119 8.71 -1.82 19.07
CA CYS A 119 7.92 -2.10 20.30
C CYS A 119 7.66 -0.93 21.30
N SER A 120 7.38 0.31 20.86
CA SER A 120 7.03 1.38 21.81
C SER A 120 5.83 1.00 22.71
N PRO A 121 5.91 1.13 24.06
CA PRO A 121 4.84 0.76 24.98
C PRO A 121 3.48 1.36 24.59
N GLY A 122 2.41 0.56 24.70
CA GLY A 122 1.05 0.95 24.30
C GLY A 122 0.78 0.94 22.78
N GLY A 123 1.78 0.59 21.96
CA GLY A 123 1.61 0.37 20.52
C GLY A 123 1.28 -1.07 20.15
N ILE A 124 0.79 -1.27 18.93
CA ILE A 124 0.52 -2.61 18.34
C ILE A 124 1.80 -3.47 18.36
N GLY A 125 2.94 -2.90 17.99
CA GLY A 125 4.21 -3.61 17.97
C GLY A 125 4.68 -4.12 19.34
N HIS A 126 4.38 -3.38 20.42
CA HIS A 126 4.66 -3.82 21.78
C HIS A 126 3.79 -5.03 22.16
N ALA A 127 2.48 -4.97 21.87
CA ALA A 127 1.58 -6.08 22.15
C ALA A 127 1.95 -7.34 21.34
N ILE A 128 2.32 -7.18 20.06
CA ILE A 128 2.78 -8.29 19.21
C ILE A 128 4.07 -8.91 19.77
N ALA A 129 5.05 -8.10 20.16
CA ALA A 129 6.30 -8.57 20.74
C ALA A 129 6.07 -9.35 22.04
N THR A 130 5.30 -8.80 22.97
CA THR A 130 4.94 -9.47 24.22
C THR A 130 4.20 -10.79 23.96
N GLU A 131 3.31 -10.84 22.97
CA GLU A 131 2.58 -12.06 22.64
C GLU A 131 3.48 -13.12 21.99
N PHE A 132 4.41 -12.76 21.10
CA PHE A 132 5.40 -13.72 20.59
C PHE A 132 6.29 -14.28 21.69
N GLN A 133 6.73 -13.44 22.64
CA GLN A 133 7.50 -13.88 23.80
C GLN A 133 6.72 -14.90 24.65
N LYS A 134 5.43 -14.66 24.91
CA LYS A 134 4.55 -15.62 25.61
C LYS A 134 4.41 -16.96 24.89
N ASN A 135 4.60 -16.98 23.57
CA ASN A 135 4.57 -18.18 22.74
C ASN A 135 5.98 -18.83 22.59
N GLY A 136 6.95 -18.44 23.41
CA GLY A 136 8.28 -19.07 23.48
C GLY A 136 9.29 -18.55 22.46
N TYR A 137 9.01 -17.45 21.75
CA TYR A 137 9.96 -16.87 20.81
C TYR A 137 10.95 -15.92 21.51
N HIS A 138 12.21 -15.92 21.05
CA HIS A 138 13.21 -14.94 21.50
C HIS A 138 13.01 -13.60 20.78
N VAL A 139 12.39 -12.64 21.44
CA VAL A 139 12.04 -11.38 20.77
C VAL A 139 13.21 -10.41 20.77
N ILE A 140 13.48 -9.82 19.61
CA ILE A 140 14.41 -8.69 19.46
C ILE A 140 13.55 -7.43 19.29
N ALA A 141 13.36 -6.67 20.36
CA ALA A 141 12.61 -5.43 20.27
C ALA A 141 13.51 -4.33 19.66
N THR A 142 12.95 -3.46 18.83
CA THR A 142 13.73 -2.36 18.26
C THR A 142 13.05 -1.01 18.44
N ALA A 143 13.86 0.05 18.51
CA ALA A 143 13.40 1.44 18.50
C ALA A 143 14.56 2.32 18.02
N ARG A 144 14.26 3.57 17.60
CA ARG A 144 15.31 4.54 17.22
C ARG A 144 16.30 4.82 18.36
N ARG A 145 15.83 4.69 19.60
CA ARG A 145 16.59 4.83 20.83
C ARG A 145 16.35 3.57 21.64
N ALA A 146 17.37 2.74 21.83
CA ALA A 146 17.23 1.44 22.50
C ALA A 146 16.83 1.62 23.98
N GLU A 147 17.22 2.73 24.59
CA GLU A 147 17.03 3.02 26.02
C GLU A 147 15.55 3.12 26.40
N VAL A 148 14.67 3.45 25.44
CA VAL A 148 13.21 3.55 25.70
C VAL A 148 12.55 2.17 25.84
N LEU A 149 13.29 1.09 25.57
CA LEU A 149 12.82 -0.29 25.65
C LEU A 149 13.44 -1.05 26.83
N GLU A 150 14.01 -0.36 27.81
CA GLU A 150 14.66 -1.01 28.96
C GLU A 150 13.71 -1.93 29.74
N GLU A 151 12.42 -1.56 29.83
CA GLU A 151 11.40 -2.43 30.43
C GLU A 151 11.19 -3.74 29.66
N LEU A 152 11.35 -3.74 28.33
CA LEU A 152 11.31 -4.98 27.52
C LEU A 152 12.59 -5.79 27.69
N ARG A 153 13.73 -5.12 27.86
CA ARG A 153 15.00 -5.80 28.17
C ARG A 153 14.87 -6.59 29.47
N LYS A 154 14.22 -6.02 30.50
CA LYS A 154 13.96 -6.68 31.78
C LYS A 154 13.06 -7.91 31.68
N THR A 155 12.22 -8.03 30.64
CA THR A 155 11.42 -9.24 30.42
C THR A 155 12.21 -10.36 29.73
N GLY A 156 13.48 -10.14 29.38
CA GLY A 156 14.32 -11.12 28.67
C GLY A 156 14.30 -10.99 27.14
N MET A 157 13.74 -9.90 26.60
CA MET A 157 13.89 -9.58 25.18
C MET A 157 15.27 -8.97 24.90
N SER A 158 15.82 -9.24 23.72
CA SER A 158 16.95 -8.47 23.20
C SER A 158 16.45 -7.11 22.71
N VAL A 159 17.29 -6.08 22.81
CA VAL A 159 16.95 -4.72 22.35
C VAL A 159 18.04 -4.21 21.43
N VAL A 160 17.67 -3.75 20.23
CA VAL A 160 18.59 -3.25 19.20
C VAL A 160 18.09 -1.91 18.66
N SER A 161 19.01 -0.98 18.39
CA SER A 161 18.66 0.32 17.80
C SER A 161 18.31 0.18 16.31
N LEU A 162 17.21 0.79 15.88
CA LEU A 162 16.75 0.76 14.49
C LEU A 162 15.97 2.02 14.13
N ASP A 163 16.47 2.74 13.13
CA ASP A 163 15.68 3.65 12.30
C ASP A 163 15.41 2.99 10.94
N VAL A 164 14.15 2.70 10.64
CA VAL A 164 13.71 2.08 9.38
C VAL A 164 13.85 3.01 8.17
N CYS A 165 14.07 4.31 8.39
CA CYS A 165 14.32 5.28 7.33
C CYS A 165 15.81 5.46 7.02
N ASP A 166 16.72 4.92 7.85
CA ASP A 166 18.17 5.00 7.66
C ASP A 166 18.77 3.64 7.28
N LYS A 167 19.25 3.54 6.03
CA LYS A 167 19.89 2.32 5.51
C LYS A 167 21.10 1.89 6.33
N ALA A 168 21.89 2.82 6.88
CA ALA A 168 23.05 2.49 7.70
C ALA A 168 22.60 1.93 9.07
N SER A 169 21.55 2.50 9.66
CA SER A 169 20.92 1.94 10.86
C SER A 169 20.38 0.52 10.63
N ILE A 170 19.73 0.28 9.50
CA ILE A 170 19.21 -1.06 9.15
C ILE A 170 20.35 -2.07 9.04
N GLN A 171 21.46 -1.69 8.42
CA GLN A 171 22.60 -2.59 8.24
C GLN A 171 23.28 -2.95 9.58
N ARG A 172 23.49 -1.97 10.46
CA ARG A 172 24.00 -2.24 11.83
C ARG A 172 23.06 -3.15 12.61
N CYS A 173 21.76 -2.86 12.58
CA CYS A 173 20.75 -3.70 13.24
C CYS A 173 20.75 -5.13 12.70
N LYS A 174 20.88 -5.32 11.38
CA LYS A 174 21.00 -6.64 10.76
C LYS A 174 22.22 -7.42 11.28
N GLU A 175 23.38 -6.75 11.40
CA GLU A 175 24.61 -7.38 11.90
C GLU A 175 24.46 -7.85 13.35
N GLU A 176 23.90 -7.00 14.21
CA GLU A 176 23.60 -7.36 15.60
C GLU A 176 22.57 -8.51 15.68
N VAL A 177 21.49 -8.45 14.91
CA VAL A 177 20.49 -9.53 14.85
C VAL A 177 21.13 -10.84 14.38
N ALA A 178 21.97 -10.81 13.35
CA ALA A 178 22.64 -11.99 12.85
C ALA A 178 23.57 -12.63 13.90
N GLN A 179 24.21 -11.82 14.74
CA GLN A 179 25.01 -12.31 15.87
C GLN A 179 24.12 -12.94 16.95
N ILE A 180 23.01 -12.28 17.31
CA ILE A 180 22.07 -12.78 18.34
C ILE A 180 21.42 -14.10 17.91
N THR A 181 21.13 -14.28 16.62
CA THR A 181 20.34 -15.43 16.13
C THR A 181 21.15 -16.44 15.31
N ALA A 182 22.48 -16.37 15.38
CA ALA A 182 23.38 -17.22 14.60
C ALA A 182 23.05 -17.24 13.08
N GLY A 183 22.68 -16.08 12.53
CA GLY A 183 22.42 -15.89 11.11
C GLY A 183 21.05 -16.35 10.60
N LYS A 184 20.12 -16.69 11.50
CA LYS A 184 18.78 -17.18 11.14
C LYS A 184 17.69 -16.33 11.78
N LEU A 185 16.69 -15.88 11.01
CA LEU A 185 15.55 -15.11 11.53
C LEU A 185 14.25 -15.76 11.07
N ASP A 186 13.38 -16.16 11.98
CA ASP A 186 12.14 -16.84 11.59
C ASP A 186 11.02 -15.89 11.22
N ILE A 187 10.90 -14.74 11.87
CA ILE A 187 9.79 -13.83 11.61
C ILE A 187 10.28 -12.38 11.63
N LEU A 188 10.03 -11.66 10.54
CA LEU A 188 10.25 -10.22 10.43
C LEU A 188 8.90 -9.49 10.49
N VAL A 189 8.71 -8.57 11.44
CA VAL A 189 7.50 -7.77 11.55
C VAL A 189 7.78 -6.31 11.18
N ASN A 190 7.28 -5.88 10.03
CA ASN A 190 7.30 -4.48 9.63
C ASN A 190 6.06 -3.77 10.19
N ASN A 191 6.16 -3.30 11.44
CA ASN A 191 5.11 -2.57 12.14
C ASN A 191 5.30 -1.05 12.14
N ALA A 192 6.54 -0.56 12.08
CA ALA A 192 6.83 0.86 12.15
C ALA A 192 6.06 1.64 11.06
N GLY A 193 5.44 2.75 11.46
CA GLY A 193 4.70 3.61 10.55
C GLY A 193 4.09 4.82 11.24
N VAL A 194 3.74 5.81 10.43
CA VAL A 194 3.18 7.08 10.87
C VAL A 194 1.81 7.31 10.23
N ASN A 195 0.92 7.96 10.98
CA ASN A 195 -0.36 8.42 10.44
C ASN A 195 -0.17 9.71 9.63
N HIS A 196 -1.06 9.93 8.66
CA HIS A 196 -1.12 11.14 7.86
C HIS A 196 -2.58 11.51 7.57
N THR A 197 -3.17 12.33 8.45
CA THR A 197 -4.56 12.81 8.35
C THR A 197 -4.60 14.31 8.10
N ILE A 198 -4.75 14.71 6.85
CA ILE A 198 -5.00 16.08 6.39
C ILE A 198 -5.68 16.01 5.01
N PRO A 199 -6.54 16.96 4.62
CA PRO A 199 -7.12 16.94 3.28
C PRO A 199 -6.04 16.96 2.19
N ALA A 200 -6.31 16.27 1.08
CA ALA A 200 -5.34 16.10 -0.01
C ALA A 200 -4.90 17.43 -0.65
N THR A 201 -5.73 18.47 -0.56
CA THR A 201 -5.45 19.82 -1.08
C THR A 201 -4.54 20.63 -0.16
N ASP A 202 -4.32 20.17 1.07
CA ASP A 202 -3.64 20.91 2.13
C ASP A 202 -2.36 20.18 2.59
N ILE A 203 -1.89 19.19 1.83
CA ILE A 203 -0.69 18.40 2.15
C ILE A 203 0.59 19.21 1.95
N ASP A 204 1.57 18.98 2.84
CA ASP A 204 2.97 19.34 2.61
C ASP A 204 3.71 18.15 1.99
N ILE A 205 4.35 18.36 0.84
CA ILE A 205 5.06 17.32 0.09
C ILE A 205 6.25 16.75 0.86
N ASP A 206 6.95 17.54 1.66
CA ASP A 206 8.09 17.03 2.41
C ASP A 206 7.64 16.10 3.56
N ASP A 207 6.51 16.41 4.18
CA ASP A 207 5.85 15.53 5.15
C ASP A 207 5.25 14.27 4.48
N VAL A 208 4.73 14.39 3.25
CA VAL A 208 4.33 13.23 2.43
C VAL A 208 5.52 12.30 2.20
N LYS A 209 6.68 12.83 1.81
CA LYS A 209 7.90 12.01 1.62
C LYS A 209 8.29 11.30 2.91
N GLN A 210 8.24 11.97 4.06
CA GLN A 210 8.52 11.34 5.35
C GLN A 210 7.56 10.19 5.66
N THR A 211 6.27 10.39 5.36
CA THR A 211 5.25 9.35 5.53
C THR A 211 5.51 8.14 4.64
N PHE A 212 5.89 8.36 3.37
CA PHE A 212 6.28 7.28 2.45
C PHE A 212 7.58 6.59 2.86
N ASN A 213 8.57 7.36 3.34
CA ASN A 213 9.83 6.83 3.86
C ASN A 213 9.57 5.83 4.99
N ALA A 214 8.74 6.18 5.97
CA ALA A 214 8.43 5.29 7.08
C ALA A 214 7.52 4.11 6.68
N ASN A 215 6.44 4.37 5.92
CA ASN A 215 5.39 3.37 5.71
C ASN A 215 5.63 2.44 4.50
N VAL A 216 6.48 2.83 3.55
CA VAL A 216 6.70 2.11 2.28
C VAL A 216 8.16 1.76 2.10
N PHE A 217 9.05 2.76 2.03
CA PHE A 217 10.45 2.51 1.75
C PHE A 217 11.15 1.79 2.91
N GLY A 218 10.77 2.08 4.16
CA GLY A 218 11.28 1.39 5.34
C GLY A 218 11.05 -0.13 5.27
N PRO A 219 9.80 -0.62 5.15
CA PRO A 219 9.52 -2.04 4.94
C PRO A 219 10.27 -2.65 3.75
N MET A 220 10.41 -1.93 2.63
CA MET A 220 11.18 -2.42 1.47
C MET A 220 12.67 -2.61 1.79
N LEU A 221 13.29 -1.64 2.48
CA LEU A 221 14.69 -1.71 2.91
C LEU A 221 14.89 -2.81 3.96
N MET A 222 13.96 -2.96 4.90
CA MET A 222 13.96 -4.05 5.87
C MET A 222 13.90 -5.41 5.18
N CYS A 223 12.98 -5.60 4.23
CA CYS A 223 12.93 -6.84 3.44
C CYS A 223 14.24 -7.08 2.68
N GLN A 224 14.78 -6.07 2.00
CA GLN A 224 16.05 -6.20 1.26
C GLN A 224 17.20 -6.63 2.18
N ALA A 225 17.28 -6.09 3.39
CA ALA A 225 18.36 -6.39 4.32
C ALA A 225 18.22 -7.76 4.99
N PHE A 226 17.00 -8.14 5.41
CA PHE A 226 16.74 -9.28 6.29
C PHE A 226 16.33 -10.57 5.59
N VAL A 227 15.89 -10.53 4.32
CA VAL A 227 15.56 -11.75 3.55
C VAL A 227 16.68 -12.82 3.60
N PRO A 228 17.97 -12.49 3.50
CA PRO A 228 19.04 -13.48 3.65
C PRO A 228 19.02 -14.26 4.98
N LEU A 229 18.55 -13.65 6.08
CA LEU A 229 18.40 -14.32 7.38
C LEU A 229 17.09 -15.14 7.45
N LEU A 230 16.07 -14.78 6.67
CA LEU A 230 14.77 -15.46 6.62
C LEU A 230 14.79 -16.74 5.77
N ILE A 231 15.60 -16.78 4.71
CA ILE A 231 15.74 -17.96 3.83
C ILE A 231 16.14 -19.23 4.58
N PRO A 232 17.23 -19.25 5.39
CA PRO A 232 17.61 -20.46 6.13
C PRO A 232 16.55 -20.88 7.15
N ALA A 233 15.69 -19.95 7.61
CA ALA A 233 14.59 -20.24 8.52
C ALA A 233 13.31 -20.71 7.84
N ARG A 234 13.17 -20.56 6.52
CA ARG A 234 11.86 -20.62 5.84
C ARG A 234 10.86 -19.68 6.51
N GLY A 235 11.34 -18.47 6.78
CA GLY A 235 10.71 -17.52 7.68
C GLY A 235 9.41 -16.91 7.16
N LEU A 236 8.89 -15.95 7.92
CA LEU A 236 7.67 -15.20 7.64
C LEU A 236 7.92 -13.71 7.75
N ILE A 237 7.56 -12.96 6.72
CA ILE A 237 7.48 -11.50 6.77
C ILE A 237 6.04 -11.12 7.09
N ILE A 238 5.83 -10.26 8.07
CA ILE A 238 4.53 -9.71 8.45
C ILE A 238 4.56 -8.20 8.23
N ASN A 239 3.80 -7.72 7.25
CA ASN A 239 3.64 -6.29 6.99
C ASN A 239 2.33 -5.79 7.61
N ILE A 240 2.43 -4.84 8.56
CA ILE A 240 1.26 -4.24 9.20
C ILE A 240 0.66 -3.17 8.27
N SER A 241 -0.35 -3.59 7.51
CA SER A 241 -1.15 -2.73 6.66
C SER A 241 -2.39 -2.25 7.39
N SER A 242 -3.35 -1.69 6.64
CA SER A 242 -4.59 -1.16 7.18
C SER A 242 -5.74 -1.43 6.21
N VAL A 243 -6.97 -1.54 6.75
CA VAL A 243 -8.20 -1.50 5.96
C VAL A 243 -8.29 -0.25 5.07
N SER A 244 -7.61 0.83 5.43
CA SER A 244 -7.51 2.05 4.62
C SER A 244 -6.75 1.88 3.29
N ALA A 245 -6.07 0.74 3.08
CA ALA A 245 -5.44 0.39 1.82
C ALA A 245 -6.46 0.05 0.71
N ILE A 246 -7.66 -0.39 1.09
CA ILE A 246 -8.70 -0.85 0.16
C ILE A 246 -10.00 -0.05 0.27
N VAL A 247 -10.26 0.55 1.44
CA VAL A 247 -11.45 1.37 1.71
C VAL A 247 -11.00 2.81 1.91
N PRO A 248 -11.56 3.79 1.17
CA PRO A 248 -11.19 5.19 1.35
C PRO A 248 -11.38 5.66 2.79
N TYR A 249 -10.35 6.28 3.35
CA TYR A 249 -10.40 6.91 4.66
C TYR A 249 -10.35 8.43 4.45
N LEU A 250 -11.51 9.11 4.61
CA LEU A 250 -11.63 10.56 4.46
C LEU A 250 -10.51 11.32 5.22
N PHE A 251 -9.95 12.33 4.56
CA PHE A 251 -8.81 13.16 5.01
C PHE A 251 -7.50 12.39 5.23
N ALA A 252 -7.34 11.20 4.65
CA ALA A 252 -6.13 10.41 4.83
C ALA A 252 -5.63 9.82 3.50
N SER A 253 -5.75 10.59 2.42
CA SER A 253 -5.34 10.18 1.07
C SER A 253 -3.90 9.66 1.04
N VAL A 254 -2.98 10.39 1.69
CA VAL A 254 -1.57 10.03 1.78
C VAL A 254 -1.39 8.73 2.57
N TYR A 255 -1.94 8.63 3.78
CA TYR A 255 -1.85 7.41 4.57
C TYR A 255 -2.43 6.19 3.84
N SER A 256 -3.64 6.30 3.29
CA SER A 256 -4.28 5.26 2.47
C SER A 256 -3.39 4.85 1.29
N SER A 257 -2.78 5.82 0.59
CA SER A 257 -1.88 5.54 -0.53
C SER A 257 -0.64 4.73 -0.08
N THR A 258 -0.06 5.05 1.08
CA THR A 258 1.10 4.28 1.59
C THR A 258 0.73 2.84 1.95
N LYS A 259 -0.44 2.61 2.56
CA LYS A 259 -0.89 1.27 2.92
C LYS A 259 -1.33 0.45 1.70
N ALA A 260 -1.89 1.10 0.68
CA ALA A 260 -2.14 0.48 -0.62
C ALA A 260 -0.84 0.10 -1.35
N ALA A 261 0.17 0.96 -1.33
CA ALA A 261 1.49 0.66 -1.88
C ALA A 261 2.15 -0.54 -1.16
N LEU A 262 2.06 -0.59 0.18
CA LEU A 262 2.57 -1.71 0.97
C LEU A 262 1.85 -3.02 0.68
N ASP A 263 0.52 -3.02 0.51
CA ASP A 263 -0.24 -4.21 0.10
C ASP A 263 0.18 -4.68 -1.30
N GLY A 264 0.24 -3.76 -2.27
CA GLY A 264 0.69 -4.06 -3.64
C GLY A 264 2.10 -4.66 -3.67
N TYR A 265 3.05 -4.05 -2.95
CA TYR A 265 4.41 -4.56 -2.78
C TYR A 265 4.42 -5.98 -2.18
N SER A 266 3.67 -6.20 -1.09
CA SER A 266 3.64 -7.48 -0.39
C SER A 266 3.07 -8.62 -1.23
N ARG A 267 2.14 -8.30 -2.15
CA ARG A 267 1.56 -9.29 -3.08
C ARG A 267 2.59 -9.85 -4.04
N THR A 268 3.38 -8.98 -4.65
CA THR A 268 4.45 -9.38 -5.56
C THR A 268 5.58 -10.05 -4.78
N LEU A 269 6.01 -9.46 -3.67
CA LEU A 269 7.08 -10.01 -2.81
C LEU A 269 6.80 -11.45 -2.39
N ARG A 270 5.54 -11.78 -2.08
CA ARG A 270 5.15 -13.15 -1.75
C ARG A 270 5.45 -14.15 -2.85
N LEU A 271 5.21 -13.78 -4.10
CA LEU A 271 5.46 -14.65 -5.26
C LEU A 271 6.97 -14.78 -5.53
N GLU A 272 7.71 -13.67 -5.39
CA GLU A 272 9.17 -13.64 -5.56
C GLU A 272 9.89 -14.47 -4.50
N LEU A 273 9.40 -14.49 -3.26
CA LEU A 273 10.01 -15.20 -2.14
C LEU A 273 9.56 -16.66 -1.99
N LYS A 274 8.51 -17.07 -2.70
CA LYS A 274 7.97 -18.44 -2.66
C LYS A 274 9.01 -19.52 -3.00
N PRO A 275 9.88 -19.38 -4.03
CA PRO A 275 10.92 -20.37 -4.35
C PRO A 275 11.92 -20.60 -3.22
N PHE A 276 12.07 -19.63 -2.31
CA PHE A 276 12.95 -19.71 -1.15
C PHE A 276 12.25 -20.17 0.13
N ASN A 277 10.97 -20.57 0.04
CA ASN A 277 10.11 -20.94 1.16
C ASN A 277 9.99 -19.84 2.24
N VAL A 278 10.12 -18.57 1.85
CA VAL A 278 9.85 -17.43 2.75
C VAL A 278 8.43 -16.94 2.50
N ARG A 279 7.63 -16.91 3.56
CA ARG A 279 6.21 -16.55 3.53
C ARG A 279 6.03 -15.05 3.76
N VAL A 280 4.95 -14.48 3.24
CA VAL A 280 4.60 -13.07 3.45
C VAL A 280 3.13 -12.96 3.85
N MET A 281 2.87 -12.40 5.01
CA MET A 281 1.53 -12.09 5.53
C MET A 281 1.31 -10.58 5.57
N VAL A 282 0.17 -10.13 5.06
CA VAL A 282 -0.29 -8.74 5.18
C VAL A 282 -1.36 -8.68 6.26
N ALA A 283 -1.11 -7.94 7.33
CA ALA A 283 -2.11 -7.71 8.36
C ALA A 283 -2.96 -6.48 7.97
N MET A 284 -4.19 -6.72 7.54
CA MET A 284 -5.20 -5.72 7.21
C MET A 284 -5.87 -5.21 8.49
N THR A 285 -5.18 -4.27 9.14
CA THR A 285 -5.56 -3.75 10.46
C THR A 285 -6.72 -2.77 10.37
N GLY A 286 -7.79 -3.05 11.10
CA GLY A 286 -8.89 -2.13 11.37
C GLY A 286 -8.55 -1.11 12.46
N THR A 287 -9.55 -0.68 13.24
CA THR A 287 -9.32 0.18 14.41
C THR A 287 -8.77 -0.63 15.58
N VAL A 288 -7.62 -0.20 16.12
CA VAL A 288 -6.92 -0.81 17.27
C VAL A 288 -6.46 0.32 18.19
N LYS A 289 -6.66 0.15 19.50
CA LYS A 289 -6.21 1.11 20.52
C LYS A 289 -4.69 1.18 20.49
N SER A 290 -4.13 2.34 20.17
CA SER A 290 -2.69 2.53 20.10
C SER A 290 -2.30 4.01 20.11
N ASN A 291 -1.00 4.25 20.28
CA ASN A 291 -0.40 5.58 20.24
C ASN A 291 -0.18 6.14 18.81
N ILE A 292 -0.84 5.58 17.78
CA ILE A 292 -0.65 6.02 16.39
C ILE A 292 -1.16 7.45 16.12
N THR A 293 -2.07 7.95 16.96
CA THR A 293 -2.65 9.30 16.84
C THR A 293 -2.04 10.32 17.82
N SER A 294 -1.15 9.90 18.74
CA SER A 294 -0.63 10.76 19.81
C SER A 294 0.56 11.63 19.43
N HIS A 295 1.25 11.33 18.32
CA HIS A 295 2.54 11.95 18.00
C HIS A 295 2.52 12.91 16.81
N PHE A 296 1.47 12.90 15.98
CA PHE A 296 1.40 13.71 14.75
C PHE A 296 -0.04 14.12 14.44
N VAL A 297 -0.58 15.06 15.22
CA VAL A 297 -1.84 15.74 14.87
C VAL A 297 -1.48 16.90 13.94
N ARG A 298 -1.99 16.84 12.71
CA ARG A 298 -1.85 17.94 11.76
C ARG A 298 -2.99 18.91 12.00
N GLU A 299 -2.68 20.20 11.95
CA GLU A 299 -3.70 21.23 12.05
C GLU A 299 -4.23 21.59 10.67
N LEU A 300 -5.53 21.85 10.59
CA LEU A 300 -6.15 22.31 9.37
C LEU A 300 -5.74 23.78 9.09
N PRO A 301 -5.06 24.09 7.98
CA PRO A 301 -4.63 25.46 7.68
C PRO A 301 -5.80 26.42 7.54
N SER A 302 -5.68 27.66 8.01
CA SER A 302 -6.77 28.66 7.95
C SER A 302 -7.27 28.95 6.51
N SER A 303 -6.44 28.69 5.51
CA SER A 303 -6.76 28.80 4.08
C SER A 303 -7.50 27.58 3.50
N SER A 304 -7.63 26.49 4.26
CA SER A 304 -8.22 25.23 3.79
C SER A 304 -9.67 25.39 3.32
N LEU A 305 -10.01 24.69 2.25
CA LEU A 305 -11.38 24.56 1.75
C LEU A 305 -12.32 23.89 2.76
N TYR A 306 -11.77 23.16 3.73
CA TYR A 306 -12.50 22.39 4.72
C TYR A 306 -12.68 23.12 6.05
N GLN A 307 -12.24 24.38 6.18
CA GLN A 307 -12.47 25.20 7.38
C GLN A 307 -13.94 25.23 7.84
N PRO A 308 -14.96 25.34 6.95
CA PRO A 308 -16.37 25.31 7.38
C PRO A 308 -16.80 24.01 8.09
N VAL A 309 -16.05 22.92 7.91
CA VAL A 309 -16.33 21.59 8.46
C VAL A 309 -15.18 21.10 9.35
N ARG A 310 -14.52 22.03 10.04
CA ARG A 310 -13.37 21.74 10.92
C ARG A 310 -13.72 20.73 12.02
N ASP A 311 -14.92 20.81 12.58
CA ASP A 311 -15.47 19.84 13.53
C ASP A 311 -15.43 18.41 12.98
N MET A 312 -15.86 18.23 11.72
CA MET A 312 -15.82 16.93 11.05
C MET A 312 -14.39 16.45 10.77
N TYR A 313 -13.45 17.36 10.56
CA TYR A 313 -12.03 17.06 10.44
C TYR A 313 -11.41 16.63 11.79
N ASP A 314 -11.72 17.34 12.87
CA ASP A 314 -11.19 17.05 14.21
C ASP A 314 -11.72 15.71 14.73
N GLU A 315 -13.00 15.40 14.49
CA GLU A 315 -13.57 14.06 14.74
C GLU A 315 -12.78 12.97 14.00
N ARG A 316 -12.30 13.29 12.79
CA ARG A 316 -11.64 12.32 11.92
C ARG A 316 -10.24 11.95 12.37
N ILE A 317 -9.50 12.90 12.96
CA ILE A 317 -8.18 12.64 13.53
C ILE A 317 -8.25 11.52 14.57
N HIS A 318 -9.32 11.48 15.37
CA HIS A 318 -9.47 10.53 16.47
C HIS A 318 -10.37 9.32 16.16
N PHE A 319 -10.92 9.21 14.95
CA PHE A 319 -11.89 8.17 14.59
C PHE A 319 -11.36 6.75 14.86
N SER A 320 -10.09 6.47 14.55
CA SER A 320 -9.51 5.14 14.77
C SER A 320 -9.40 4.74 16.25
N GLN A 321 -9.40 5.72 17.16
CA GLN A 321 -9.29 5.51 18.60
C GLN A 321 -10.65 5.61 19.32
N LYS A 322 -11.66 6.20 18.69
CA LYS A 322 -13.01 6.36 19.27
C LYS A 322 -14.04 5.36 18.71
N ASN A 323 -13.85 4.86 17.50
CA ASN A 323 -14.84 4.02 16.83
C ASN A 323 -14.55 2.52 17.00
N SER A 324 -15.06 1.96 18.11
CA SER A 324 -14.97 0.54 18.48
C SER A 324 -13.59 -0.09 18.26
N PRO A 325 -12.50 0.53 18.74
CA PRO A 325 -11.17 -0.02 18.56
C PRO A 325 -11.01 -1.33 19.34
N MET A 326 -10.39 -2.31 18.70
CA MET A 326 -9.96 -3.54 19.38
C MET A 326 -8.80 -3.23 20.32
N ASP A 327 -8.73 -3.89 21.48
CA ASP A 327 -7.57 -3.79 22.35
C ASP A 327 -6.33 -4.39 21.67
N ALA A 328 -5.17 -3.75 21.86
CA ALA A 328 -3.92 -4.15 21.21
C ALA A 328 -3.52 -5.59 21.55
N ASP A 329 -3.73 -6.02 22.80
CA ASP A 329 -3.41 -7.39 23.25
C ASP A 329 -4.31 -8.43 22.57
N VAL A 330 -5.61 -8.13 22.42
CA VAL A 330 -6.55 -9.01 21.71
C VAL A 330 -6.18 -9.11 20.23
N TYR A 331 -5.79 -7.99 19.62
CA TYR A 331 -5.30 -7.95 18.25
C TYR A 331 -4.02 -8.79 18.08
N ALA A 332 -3.03 -8.58 18.96
CA ALA A 332 -1.76 -9.30 18.97
C ALA A 332 -1.98 -10.81 19.11
N LYS A 333 -2.80 -11.26 20.07
CA LYS A 333 -3.15 -12.68 20.24
C LYS A 333 -3.70 -13.31 18.98
N LYS A 334 -4.62 -12.63 18.29
CA LYS A 334 -5.19 -13.12 17.02
C LYS A 334 -4.15 -13.17 15.90
N LEU A 335 -3.31 -12.14 15.79
CA LEU A 335 -2.28 -12.05 14.75
C LEU A 335 -1.21 -13.12 14.95
N VAL A 336 -0.68 -13.28 16.17
CA VAL A 336 0.33 -14.29 16.50
C VAL A 336 -0.24 -15.68 16.27
N ALA A 337 -1.46 -15.97 16.74
CA ALA A 337 -2.10 -17.26 16.48
C ALA A 337 -2.26 -17.56 14.97
N ALA A 338 -2.50 -16.55 14.13
CA ALA A 338 -2.55 -16.72 12.68
C ALA A 338 -1.15 -16.89 12.05
N ALA A 339 -0.15 -16.15 12.53
CA ALA A 339 1.23 -16.23 12.06
C ALA A 339 1.84 -17.61 12.31
N LEU A 340 1.54 -18.23 13.46
CA LEU A 340 2.11 -19.50 13.92
C LEU A 340 1.51 -20.76 13.26
N LYS A 341 0.53 -20.60 12.37
CA LYS A 341 -0.14 -21.72 11.67
C LYS A 341 0.75 -22.50 10.69
N GLY A 342 1.88 -21.94 10.26
CA GLY A 342 2.81 -22.64 9.37
C GLY A 342 2.29 -22.76 7.93
N GLU A 343 2.72 -23.81 7.22
CA GLU A 343 2.29 -24.08 5.84
C GLU A 343 0.95 -24.81 5.75
N GLY A 344 0.40 -25.28 6.87
CA GLY A 344 -0.87 -26.00 6.91
C GLY A 344 -0.82 -27.42 6.32
N TRP A 345 -1.99 -28.05 6.18
CA TRP A 345 -2.14 -29.39 5.63
C TRP A 345 -2.57 -29.36 4.14
N PHE A 346 -2.26 -30.42 3.40
CA PHE A 346 -2.52 -30.54 1.95
C PHE A 346 -1.99 -29.37 1.11
N GLY A 347 -0.71 -29.03 1.25
CA GLY A 347 -0.11 -27.92 0.51
C GLY A 347 -0.70 -26.55 0.89
N GLY A 348 -1.24 -26.44 2.10
CA GLY A 348 -1.80 -25.20 2.65
C GLY A 348 -3.28 -24.96 2.38
N LEU A 349 -4.02 -25.97 1.93
CA LEU A 349 -5.46 -25.86 1.78
C LEU A 349 -6.16 -25.64 3.14
N PHE A 350 -5.64 -26.24 4.21
CA PHE A 350 -6.19 -26.09 5.56
C PHE A 350 -5.14 -25.63 6.57
N GLY A 351 -5.52 -24.68 7.42
CA GLY A 351 -4.73 -24.32 8.59
C GLY A 351 -3.37 -23.69 8.30
N ARG A 352 -3.15 -23.12 7.11
CA ARG A 352 -1.93 -22.36 6.80
C ARG A 352 -1.97 -20.95 7.40
N THR A 353 -0.81 -20.34 7.59
CA THR A 353 -0.69 -18.90 7.79
C THR A 353 -1.35 -18.17 6.62
N PRO A 354 -2.31 -17.27 6.87
CA PRO A 354 -3.04 -16.60 5.79
C PRO A 354 -2.14 -15.59 5.08
N ASP A 355 -2.37 -15.41 3.78
CA ASP A 355 -1.68 -14.35 3.01
C ASP A 355 -2.14 -12.95 3.45
N TRP A 356 -3.44 -12.83 3.78
CA TRP A 356 -4.05 -11.64 4.38
C TRP A 356 -4.72 -12.01 5.69
N PHE A 357 -4.31 -11.35 6.77
CA PHE A 357 -4.91 -11.47 8.09
C PHE A 357 -5.77 -10.23 8.37
N TRP A 358 -7.03 -10.41 8.72
CA TRP A 358 -7.98 -9.31 8.97
C TRP A 358 -8.36 -9.29 10.45
N ALA A 359 -8.09 -8.17 11.14
CA ALA A 359 -8.50 -7.97 12.53
C ALA A 359 -8.51 -6.48 12.89
N GLY A 360 -9.14 -6.14 14.01
CA GLY A 360 -9.45 -4.76 14.41
C GLY A 360 -10.89 -4.37 14.08
N GLY A 361 -11.36 -3.25 14.62
CA GLY A 361 -12.71 -2.76 14.36
C GLY A 361 -12.89 -2.44 12.87
N LEU A 362 -14.06 -2.76 12.33
CA LEU A 362 -14.41 -2.65 10.90
C LEU A 362 -13.62 -3.57 9.94
N ALA A 363 -12.60 -4.32 10.39
CA ALA A 363 -11.80 -5.16 9.48
C ALA A 363 -12.61 -6.25 8.79
N ASN A 364 -13.48 -6.95 9.52
CA ASN A 364 -14.36 -7.98 8.94
C ASN A 364 -15.38 -7.38 7.97
N VAL A 365 -15.88 -6.17 8.25
CA VAL A 365 -16.82 -5.45 7.37
C VAL A 365 -16.10 -5.05 6.08
N ALA A 366 -14.89 -4.53 6.17
CA ALA A 366 -14.07 -4.17 5.02
C ALA A 366 -13.71 -5.40 4.17
N TRP A 367 -13.31 -6.51 4.81
CA TRP A 367 -13.05 -7.77 4.14
C TRP A 367 -14.28 -8.29 3.38
N PHE A 368 -15.44 -8.34 4.04
CA PHE A 368 -16.69 -8.79 3.43
C PHE A 368 -17.09 -7.89 2.26
N GLY A 369 -17.03 -6.57 2.46
CA GLY A 369 -17.31 -5.57 1.43
C GLY A 369 -16.41 -5.72 0.20
N GLN A 370 -15.10 -5.85 0.39
CA GLN A 370 -14.15 -6.02 -0.71
C GLN A 370 -14.32 -7.36 -1.44
N THR A 371 -14.65 -8.43 -0.70
CA THR A 371 -14.72 -9.78 -1.26
C THR A 371 -15.95 -9.96 -2.15
N PHE A 372 -17.09 -9.40 -1.74
CA PHE A 372 -18.37 -9.70 -2.38
C PHE A 372 -18.96 -8.54 -3.19
N PHE A 373 -18.44 -7.32 -3.05
CA PHE A 373 -19.02 -6.15 -3.73
C PHE A 373 -18.00 -5.40 -4.59
N PRO A 374 -18.45 -4.76 -5.68
CA PRO A 374 -17.60 -3.86 -6.46
C PRO A 374 -17.06 -2.71 -5.60
N ARG A 375 -15.86 -2.21 -5.92
CA ARG A 375 -15.23 -1.09 -5.18
C ARG A 375 -16.12 0.15 -5.03
N ARG A 376 -16.91 0.48 -6.07
CA ARG A 376 -17.88 1.58 -6.04
C ARG A 376 -18.91 1.45 -4.91
N PHE A 377 -19.28 0.22 -4.54
CA PHE A 377 -20.19 -0.01 -3.42
C PHE A 377 -19.53 0.30 -2.08
N ALA A 378 -18.27 -0.11 -1.89
CA ALA A 378 -17.51 0.27 -0.70
C ALA A 378 -17.34 1.80 -0.60
N GLU A 379 -17.04 2.48 -1.72
CA GLU A 379 -16.98 3.94 -1.79
C GLU A 379 -18.32 4.59 -1.41
N PHE A 380 -19.43 4.06 -1.92
CA PHE A 380 -20.77 4.50 -1.55
C PHE A 380 -21.01 4.35 -0.03
N LEU A 381 -20.71 3.19 0.57
CA LEU A 381 -20.84 2.99 2.01
C LEU A 381 -19.95 3.96 2.81
N THR A 382 -18.72 4.21 2.37
CA THR A 382 -17.87 5.22 3.02
C THR A 382 -18.44 6.62 2.94
N SER A 383 -19.11 6.97 1.83
CA SER A 383 -19.74 8.29 1.68
C SER A 383 -20.87 8.51 2.68
N ILE A 384 -21.66 7.46 2.96
CA ILE A 384 -22.69 7.46 4.00
C ILE A 384 -22.03 7.54 5.38
N THR A 385 -21.07 6.66 5.65
CA THR A 385 -20.39 6.58 6.96
C THR A 385 -19.74 7.90 7.35
N PHE A 386 -19.15 8.62 6.39
CA PHE A 386 -18.48 9.90 6.64
C PHE A 386 -19.36 11.12 6.38
N LYS A 387 -20.69 10.94 6.26
CA LYS A 387 -21.68 12.03 6.16
C LYS A 387 -21.33 13.04 5.06
N ILE A 388 -20.88 12.56 3.89
CA ILE A 388 -20.40 13.42 2.79
C ILE A 388 -21.49 14.41 2.33
N SER A 389 -22.76 13.99 2.30
CA SER A 389 -23.88 14.90 1.95
C SER A 389 -24.02 16.06 2.94
N LYS A 390 -23.86 15.80 4.25
CA LYS A 390 -23.91 16.85 5.29
C LYS A 390 -22.74 17.82 5.11
N MET A 391 -21.55 17.29 4.87
CA MET A 391 -20.35 18.09 4.62
C MET A 391 -20.51 18.99 3.39
N ALA A 392 -21.03 18.43 2.30
CA ALA A 392 -21.30 19.17 1.07
C ALA A 392 -22.27 20.33 1.29
N TYR A 393 -23.34 20.09 2.06
CA TYR A 393 -24.30 21.13 2.44
C TYR A 393 -23.63 22.28 3.22
N ILE A 394 -22.85 21.97 4.26
CA ILE A 394 -22.17 22.99 5.09
C ILE A 394 -21.18 23.81 4.26
N ILE A 395 -20.39 23.15 3.40
CA ILE A 395 -19.43 23.82 2.53
C ILE A 395 -20.15 24.74 1.53
N ALA A 396 -21.27 24.29 0.95
CA ALA A 396 -22.06 25.11 0.03
C ALA A 396 -22.64 26.34 0.72
N GLU A 397 -23.20 26.18 1.92
CA GLU A 397 -23.74 27.29 2.71
C GLU A 397 -22.66 28.32 3.07
N ALA A 398 -21.48 27.86 3.49
CA ALA A 398 -20.36 28.73 3.82
C ALA A 398 -19.81 29.50 2.60
N ARG A 399 -19.82 28.89 1.41
CA ARG A 399 -19.46 29.56 0.16
C ARG A 399 -20.49 30.60 -0.25
N ALA A 400 -21.78 30.32 -0.06
CA ALA A 400 -22.85 31.27 -0.35
C ALA A 400 -22.78 32.54 0.52
N LYS A 401 -22.30 32.44 1.77
CA LYS A 401 -22.13 33.59 2.67
C LYS A 401 -20.90 34.48 2.37
N ARG A 402 -19.98 34.02 1.52
CA ARG A 402 -18.76 34.76 1.13
C ARG A 402 -18.90 35.52 -0.19
N ASN A 403 -19.91 35.18 -0.99
CA ASN A 403 -20.32 35.88 -2.21
C ASN A 403 -21.43 36.87 -1.87
#